data_AF-A0A843U5F3-F1
#
_entry.id   AF-A0A843U5F3-F1
#
_cell.length_a   1.000
_cell.length_b   1.000
_cell.length_c   1.000
_cell.angle_alpha   90.00
_cell.angle_beta   90.00
_cell.angle_gamma   90.00
#
_symmetry.space_group_name_H-M   'P 1'
#
loop_
_entity.id
_entity.type
_entity.pdbx_description
1 polymer ?
#
loop_
_entity_poly.entity_id
_entity_poly.type
_entity_poly.pdbx_seq_one_letter_code
_entity_poly.pdbx_strand_id
1 'polypeptide(L)'
;AFVLQVDSSGTINLVEACRKAGVNRFILISSILVNGAAMGQIFNPAYIILNIFGLTLIAKLRAERYIRRSGINYTIVRPGGLRNDPPSGNIVMEPEDTLYEGSISRDQVAEVAVEAILCPEASYKVVEIVAHTEAPKRAIADLFSLVKQR
;
A
#
# COMPACT_ATOMS: atom_id res chain seq x y z
N ALA A 1 -8.95 -16.95 11.20
CA ALA A 1 -8.17 -16.62 12.42
C ALA A 1 -6.75 -16.17 12.06
N PHE A 2 -5.99 -16.95 11.28
CA PHE A 2 -4.58 -16.68 10.96
C PHE A 2 -4.32 -15.33 10.25
N VAL A 3 -5.07 -15.00 9.20
CA VAL A 3 -4.90 -13.76 8.44
C VAL A 3 -5.07 -12.51 9.31
N LEU A 4 -6.10 -12.46 10.15
CA LEU A 4 -6.27 -11.36 11.12
C LEU A 4 -5.11 -11.27 12.12
N GLN A 5 -4.59 -12.41 12.58
CA GLN A 5 -3.44 -12.43 13.49
C GLN A 5 -2.18 -11.90 12.82
N VAL A 6 -1.93 -12.24 11.55
CA VAL A 6 -0.72 -11.83 10.82
C VAL A 6 -0.86 -10.41 10.27
N ASP A 7 -1.81 -10.18 9.35
CA ASP A 7 -1.95 -8.91 8.63
C ASP A 7 -2.44 -7.76 9.52
N SER A 8 -3.19 -8.06 10.60
CA SER A 8 -3.66 -7.04 11.53
C SER A 8 -2.86 -7.03 12.84
N SER A 9 -3.00 -8.05 13.69
CA SER A 9 -2.36 -8.04 15.00
C SER A 9 -0.83 -8.01 14.92
N GLY A 10 -0.23 -8.73 13.98
CA GLY A 10 1.21 -8.72 13.73
C GLY A 10 1.70 -7.33 13.33
N THR A 11 1.05 -6.70 12.36
CA THR A 11 1.38 -5.32 11.94
C THR A 11 1.25 -4.32 13.09
N ILE A 12 0.18 -4.42 13.88
CA ILE A 12 -0.03 -3.58 15.07
C ILE A 12 1.12 -3.76 16.08
N ASN A 13 1.52 -5.00 16.33
CA ASN A 13 2.64 -5.30 17.24
C ASN A 13 3.97 -4.71 16.73
N LEU A 14 4.21 -4.73 15.42
CA LEU A 14 5.39 -4.10 14.82
C LEU A 14 5.40 -2.59 15.01
N VAL A 15 4.26 -1.92 14.82
CA VAL A 15 4.13 -0.47 15.05
C VAL A 15 4.41 -0.12 16.51
N GLU A 16 3.86 -0.88 17.45
CA GLU A 16 4.12 -0.69 18.88
C GLU A 16 5.58 -0.95 19.26
N ALA A 17 6.22 -1.94 18.65
CA ALA A 17 7.64 -2.20 18.83
C ALA A 17 8.50 -1.03 18.30
N CYS A 18 8.18 -0.51 17.12
CA CYS A 18 8.85 0.68 16.56
C CYS A 18 8.74 1.88 17.51
N ARG A 19 7.54 2.15 18.05
CA ARG A 19 7.32 3.23 19.02
C ARG A 19 8.15 3.06 20.28
N LYS A 20 8.18 1.86 20.85
CA LYS A 20 9.00 1.54 22.04
C LYS A 20 10.50 1.68 21.78
N ALA A 21 10.94 1.37 20.57
CA ALA A 21 12.34 1.49 20.14
C ALA A 21 12.74 2.89 19.66
N GLY A 22 11.80 3.85 19.60
CA GLY A 22 12.07 5.19 19.06
C GLY A 22 12.23 5.25 17.54
N VAL A 23 11.83 4.19 16.82
CA VAL A 23 11.79 4.19 15.34
C VAL A 23 10.65 5.09 14.89
N ASN A 24 10.99 6.12 14.12
CA ASN A 24 10.06 7.18 13.74
C ASN A 24 9.42 6.98 12.35
N ARG A 25 9.99 6.13 11.48
CA ARG A 25 9.51 5.86 10.11
C ARG A 25 9.01 4.42 9.98
N PHE A 26 7.82 4.22 9.42
CA PHE A 26 7.24 2.90 9.18
C PHE A 26 6.63 2.79 7.78
N ILE A 27 7.12 1.86 6.96
CA ILE A 27 6.62 1.63 5.60
C ILE A 27 5.82 0.32 5.60
N LEU A 28 4.54 0.37 5.20
CA LEU A 28 3.69 -0.81 5.07
C LEU A 28 3.39 -1.08 3.59
N ILE A 29 3.67 -2.31 3.13
CA ILE A 29 3.12 -2.82 1.87
C ILE A 29 1.77 -3.47 2.14
N SER A 30 0.72 -2.85 1.62
CA SER A 30 -0.66 -3.28 1.74
C SER A 30 -1.19 -3.81 0.40
N SER A 31 -2.35 -3.36 -0.07
CA SER A 31 -2.96 -3.76 -1.34
C SER A 31 -3.94 -2.69 -1.80
N ILE A 32 -4.12 -2.52 -3.11
CA ILE A 32 -5.33 -1.86 -3.63
C ILE A 32 -6.58 -2.65 -3.17
N LEU A 33 -7.75 -2.03 -3.28
CA LEU A 33 -9.05 -2.63 -2.89
C LEU A 33 -9.19 -2.98 -1.40
N VAL A 34 -8.26 -2.60 -0.52
CA VAL A 34 -8.45 -2.77 0.95
C VAL A 34 -9.73 -2.10 1.43
N ASN A 35 -10.10 -0.97 0.83
CA ASN A 35 -11.37 -0.27 1.06
C ASN A 35 -12.42 -0.53 -0.05
N GLY A 36 -12.29 -1.63 -0.79
CA GLY A 36 -13.08 -1.92 -1.99
C GLY A 36 -14.60 -1.86 -1.78
N ALA A 37 -15.09 -2.23 -0.59
CA ALA A 37 -16.52 -2.10 -0.28
C ALA A 37 -17.03 -0.65 -0.31
N ALA A 38 -16.27 0.29 0.25
CA ALA A 38 -16.61 1.71 0.22
C ALA A 38 -16.44 2.32 -1.19
N MET A 39 -15.57 1.72 -2.00
CA MET A 39 -15.36 2.09 -3.42
C MET A 39 -16.42 1.52 -4.37
N GLY A 40 -17.42 0.78 -3.88
CA GLY A 40 -18.42 0.10 -4.73
C GLY A 40 -17.87 -1.13 -5.47
N GLN A 41 -16.71 -1.65 -5.06
CA GLN A 41 -16.01 -2.78 -5.67
C GLN A 41 -16.32 -4.12 -5.00
N ILE A 42 -17.47 -4.25 -4.30
CA ILE A 42 -17.84 -5.50 -3.61
C ILE A 42 -17.98 -6.70 -4.57
N PHE A 43 -18.32 -6.44 -5.84
CA PHE A 43 -18.44 -7.45 -6.89
C PHE A 43 -17.20 -7.59 -7.77
N ASN A 44 -16.12 -6.84 -7.46
CA ASN A 44 -14.86 -6.96 -8.18
C ASN A 44 -14.28 -8.37 -7.93
N PRO A 45 -13.95 -9.15 -8.97
CA PRO A 45 -13.44 -10.51 -8.80
C PRO A 45 -12.19 -10.58 -7.92
N ALA A 46 -11.27 -9.62 -8.04
CA ALA A 46 -10.07 -9.56 -7.21
C ALA A 46 -10.43 -9.30 -5.74
N TYR A 47 -11.37 -8.38 -5.47
CA TYR A 47 -11.84 -8.12 -4.10
C TYR A 47 -12.45 -9.38 -3.45
N ILE A 48 -13.26 -10.12 -4.20
CA ILE A 48 -13.89 -11.36 -3.74
C ILE A 48 -12.81 -12.42 -3.46
N ILE A 49 -11.94 -12.69 -4.44
CA ILE A 49 -10.89 -13.72 -4.33
C ILE A 49 -9.95 -13.42 -3.15
N LEU A 50 -9.55 -12.17 -2.95
CA LEU A 50 -8.62 -11.80 -1.88
C LEU A 50 -9.26 -11.89 -0.48
N ASN A 51 -10.60 -11.83 -0.38
CA ASN A 51 -11.31 -11.97 0.89
C ASN A 51 -11.85 -13.38 1.15
N ILE A 52 -11.96 -14.24 0.12
CA ILE A 52 -12.58 -15.57 0.22
C ILE A 52 -11.87 -16.48 1.24
N PHE A 53 -10.56 -16.29 1.42
CA PHE A 53 -9.74 -17.04 2.39
C PHE A 53 -9.20 -16.14 3.51
N GLY A 54 -10.09 -15.72 4.42
CA GLY A 54 -9.69 -15.13 5.69
C GLY A 54 -9.74 -13.61 5.77
N LEU A 55 -10.46 -12.95 4.85
CA LEU A 55 -10.74 -11.51 4.90
C LEU A 55 -9.47 -10.65 4.91
N THR A 56 -8.48 -11.00 4.08
CA THR A 56 -7.16 -10.36 4.05
C THR A 56 -7.23 -8.86 3.83
N LEU A 57 -8.08 -8.39 2.92
CA LEU A 57 -8.22 -6.95 2.65
C LEU A 57 -8.80 -6.21 3.86
N ILE A 58 -9.73 -6.84 4.58
CA ILE A 58 -10.30 -6.29 5.83
C ILE A 58 -9.24 -6.26 6.94
N ALA A 59 -8.42 -7.31 7.05
CA ALA A 59 -7.34 -7.39 8.04
C ALA A 59 -6.28 -6.30 7.80
N LYS A 60 -5.85 -6.11 6.55
CA LYS A 60 -4.93 -5.05 6.14
C LYS A 60 -5.52 -3.67 6.39
N LEU A 61 -6.78 -3.42 6.00
CA LEU A 61 -7.45 -2.14 6.27
C LEU A 61 -7.52 -1.82 7.76
N ARG A 62 -7.74 -2.83 8.61
CA ARG A 62 -7.71 -2.65 10.07
C ARG A 62 -6.32 -2.23 10.56
N ALA A 63 -5.25 -2.84 10.02
CA ALA A 63 -3.88 -2.46 10.35
C ALA A 63 -3.56 -1.03 9.90
N GLU A 64 -3.94 -0.65 8.68
CA GLU A 64 -3.76 0.70 8.15
C GLU A 64 -4.43 1.75 9.04
N ARG A 65 -5.68 1.52 9.45
CA ARG A 65 -6.41 2.41 10.37
C ARG A 65 -5.68 2.58 11.71
N TYR A 66 -5.06 1.51 12.21
CA TYR A 66 -4.27 1.59 13.44
C TYR A 66 -2.98 2.40 13.23
N ILE A 67 -2.23 2.12 12.17
CA ILE A 67 -1.01 2.88 11.80
C ILE A 67 -1.32 4.38 11.75
N ARG A 68 -2.39 4.76 11.04
CA ARG A 68 -2.83 6.17 10.93
C ARG A 68 -3.10 6.81 12.29
N ARG A 69 -3.76 6.09 13.20
CA ARG A 69 -4.07 6.58 14.56
C ARG A 69 -2.88 6.57 15.51
N SER A 70 -1.87 5.76 15.23
CA SER A 70 -0.68 5.65 16.09
C SER A 70 0.15 6.94 16.10
N GLY A 71 0.11 7.73 15.02
CA GLY A 71 0.92 8.93 14.87
C GLY A 71 2.39 8.66 14.53
N ILE A 72 2.79 7.42 14.24
CA ILE A 72 4.11 7.13 13.65
C ILE A 72 4.18 7.73 12.24
N ASN A 73 5.33 8.26 11.81
CA ASN A 73 5.48 8.72 10.42
C ASN A 73 5.42 7.49 9.50
N TYR A 74 4.30 7.33 8.80
CA TYR A 74 4.03 6.18 7.98
C TYR A 74 4.06 6.50 6.48
N THR A 75 4.37 5.48 5.68
CA THR A 75 3.96 5.43 4.28
C THR A 75 3.27 4.09 4.04
N ILE A 76 2.04 4.11 3.54
CA ILE A 76 1.30 2.90 3.16
C ILE A 76 1.29 2.82 1.65
N VAL A 77 1.90 1.78 1.11
CA VAL A 77 1.96 1.50 -0.33
C VAL A 77 0.97 0.38 -0.64
N ARG A 78 -0.01 0.66 -1.49
CA ARG A 78 -1.07 -0.26 -1.90
C ARG A 78 -0.83 -0.69 -3.35
N PRO A 79 -0.04 -1.74 -3.61
CA PRO A 79 0.19 -2.21 -4.97
C PRO A 79 -1.03 -2.90 -5.57
N GLY A 80 -1.10 -2.91 -6.90
CA GLY A 80 -1.93 -3.82 -7.67
C GLY A 80 -1.43 -5.27 -7.64
N GLY A 81 -1.87 -6.08 -8.61
CA GLY A 81 -1.48 -7.49 -8.72
C GLY A 81 0.04 -7.66 -8.86
N LEU A 82 0.65 -8.38 -7.91
CA LEU A 82 2.11 -8.56 -7.86
C LEU A 82 2.61 -9.60 -8.87
N ARG A 83 3.58 -9.21 -9.70
CA ARG A 83 4.27 -10.08 -10.66
C ARG A 83 5.71 -10.34 -10.27
N ASN A 84 6.26 -11.47 -10.70
CA ASN A 84 7.67 -11.84 -10.50
C ASN A 84 8.56 -11.50 -11.70
N ASP A 85 7.94 -11.15 -12.83
CA ASP A 85 8.68 -10.74 -14.01
C ASP A 85 9.36 -9.38 -13.78
N PRO A 86 10.46 -9.11 -14.52
CA PRO A 86 11.08 -7.79 -14.52
C PRO A 86 10.07 -6.66 -14.81
N PRO A 87 10.35 -5.43 -14.35
CA PRO A 87 9.50 -4.27 -14.60
C PRO A 87 9.11 -4.12 -16.08
N SER A 88 7.81 -3.98 -16.35
CA SER A 88 7.29 -3.65 -17.67
C SER A 88 6.47 -2.37 -17.59
N GLY A 89 6.87 -1.33 -18.32
CA GLY A 89 6.25 -0.01 -18.21
C GLY A 89 6.68 0.78 -16.98
N ASN A 90 6.09 1.95 -16.80
CA ASN A 90 6.43 2.88 -15.73
C ASN A 90 5.38 2.86 -14.61
N ILE A 91 5.80 3.25 -13.41
CA ILE A 91 4.93 3.30 -12.22
C ILE A 91 3.91 4.42 -12.39
N VAL A 92 2.64 4.07 -12.23
CA VAL A 92 1.54 4.99 -12.00
C VAL A 92 1.28 4.99 -10.50
N MET A 93 1.25 6.17 -9.90
CA MET A 93 1.03 6.36 -8.46
C MET A 93 -0.15 7.31 -8.26
N GLU A 94 -1.18 6.82 -7.59
CA GLU A 94 -2.43 7.54 -7.37
C GLU A 94 -2.76 7.65 -5.87
N PRO A 95 -3.64 8.59 -5.46
CA PRO A 95 -4.10 8.66 -4.08
C PRO A 95 -4.94 7.45 -3.67
N GLU A 96 -5.18 7.30 -2.37
CA GLU A 96 -5.97 6.19 -1.85
C GLU A 96 -7.38 6.10 -2.45
N ASP A 97 -7.85 4.86 -2.64
CA ASP A 97 -9.18 4.52 -3.10
C ASP A 97 -9.49 5.03 -4.52
N THR A 98 -8.51 4.93 -5.43
CA THR A 98 -8.65 5.33 -6.84
C THR A 98 -8.44 4.17 -7.80
N LEU A 99 -7.48 3.29 -7.54
CA LEU A 99 -7.14 2.16 -8.38
C LEU A 99 -7.92 0.91 -7.92
N TYR A 100 -8.54 0.21 -8.87
CA TYR A 100 -9.30 -1.01 -8.64
C TYR A 100 -8.81 -2.21 -9.48
N GLU A 101 -7.81 -1.98 -10.33
CA GLU A 101 -7.18 -2.98 -11.19
C GLU A 101 -5.73 -2.58 -11.52
N GLY A 102 -5.05 -3.44 -12.27
CA GLY A 102 -3.66 -3.26 -12.68
C GLY A 102 -2.69 -4.19 -11.95
N SER A 103 -1.47 -4.24 -12.47
CA SER A 103 -0.40 -5.11 -11.96
C SER A 103 0.92 -4.37 -11.89
N ILE A 104 1.85 -4.86 -11.07
CA ILE A 104 3.16 -4.23 -10.87
C ILE A 104 4.20 -5.31 -10.55
N SER A 105 5.45 -5.10 -10.98
CA SER A 105 6.54 -6.00 -10.59
C SER A 105 6.88 -5.80 -9.11
N ARG A 106 7.25 -6.88 -8.41
CA ARG A 106 7.77 -6.81 -7.03
C ARG A 106 8.99 -5.89 -6.92
N ASP A 107 9.80 -5.80 -7.99
CA ASP A 107 10.97 -4.93 -8.04
C ASP A 107 10.57 -3.45 -7.95
N GLN A 108 9.53 -3.04 -8.68
CA GLN A 108 9.01 -1.66 -8.64
C GLN A 108 8.37 -1.35 -7.28
N VAL A 109 7.71 -2.32 -6.64
CA VAL A 109 7.17 -2.14 -5.27
C VAL A 109 8.31 -1.94 -4.28
N ALA A 110 9.39 -2.71 -4.39
CA ALA A 110 10.57 -2.56 -3.55
C ALA A 110 11.24 -1.19 -3.76
N GLU A 111 11.36 -0.73 -5.01
CA GLU A 111 11.90 0.58 -5.35
C GLU A 111 11.11 1.71 -4.68
N VAL A 112 9.77 1.67 -4.77
CA VAL A 112 8.90 2.65 -4.09
C VAL A 112 9.05 2.60 -2.56
N ALA A 113 9.16 1.40 -1.98
CA ALA A 113 9.32 1.23 -0.55
C ALA A 113 10.64 1.81 -0.03
N VAL A 114 11.73 1.61 -0.77
CA VAL A 114 13.06 2.16 -0.44
C VAL A 114 13.06 3.67 -0.59
N GLU A 115 12.55 4.20 -1.71
CA GLU A 115 12.50 5.65 -1.92
C GLU A 115 11.64 6.35 -0.86
N ALA A 116 10.55 5.71 -0.44
CA ALA A 116 9.69 6.21 0.62
C ALA A 116 10.43 6.39 1.96
N ILE A 117 11.59 5.78 2.19
CA ILE A 117 12.38 6.02 3.41
C ILE A 117 13.00 7.43 3.38
N LEU A 118 13.45 7.86 2.20
CA LEU A 118 14.24 9.08 2.01
C LEU A 118 13.39 10.29 1.59
N CYS A 119 12.22 10.06 0.99
CA CYS A 119 11.33 11.10 0.49
C CYS A 119 10.46 11.72 1.60
N PRO A 120 10.62 13.02 1.90
CA PRO A 120 9.76 13.74 2.86
C PRO A 120 8.29 13.73 2.45
N GLU A 121 8.00 13.84 1.15
CA GLU A 121 6.67 13.89 0.57
C GLU A 121 5.91 12.56 0.72
N ALA A 122 6.61 11.46 1.02
CA ALA A 122 5.99 10.18 1.35
C ALA A 122 5.48 10.10 2.81
N SER A 123 5.76 11.11 3.65
CA SER A 123 5.38 11.11 5.06
C SER A 123 3.86 11.16 5.25
N TYR A 124 3.37 10.36 6.19
CA TYR A 124 1.95 10.18 6.51
C TYR A 124 1.05 9.88 5.30
N LYS A 125 1.59 9.28 4.24
CA LYS A 125 0.92 9.14 2.95
C LYS A 125 0.44 7.72 2.68
N VAL A 126 -0.68 7.62 1.99
CA VAL A 126 -1.19 6.38 1.37
C VAL A 126 -1.12 6.57 -0.14
N VAL A 127 -0.48 5.64 -0.84
CA VAL A 127 -0.36 5.67 -2.31
C VAL A 127 -0.76 4.32 -2.89
N GLU A 128 -1.45 4.34 -4.02
CA GLU A 128 -1.78 3.16 -4.80
C GLU A 128 -0.88 3.08 -6.02
N ILE A 129 -0.27 1.92 -6.29
CA ILE A 129 0.73 1.78 -7.36
C ILE A 129 0.44 0.61 -8.31
N VAL A 130 0.52 0.89 -9.61
CA VAL A 130 0.47 -0.08 -10.70
C VAL A 130 1.52 0.27 -11.76
N ALA A 131 1.77 -0.61 -12.72
CA ALA A 131 2.63 -0.35 -13.87
C ALA A 131 1.83 -0.26 -15.17
N HIS A 132 2.16 0.71 -16.02
CA HIS A 132 1.54 0.88 -17.34
C HIS A 132 2.61 1.18 -18.39
N THR A 133 2.53 0.56 -19.58
CA THR A 133 3.53 0.74 -20.65
C THR A 133 3.58 2.16 -21.17
N GLU A 134 2.41 2.80 -21.29
CA GLU A 134 2.26 4.17 -21.80
C GLU A 134 2.47 5.25 -20.74
N ALA A 135 2.67 4.88 -19.48
CA ALA A 135 2.90 5.87 -18.42
C ALA A 135 4.26 6.57 -18.65
N PRO A 136 4.37 7.88 -18.45
CA PRO A 136 5.64 8.58 -18.56
C PRO A 136 6.59 8.15 -17.43
N LYS A 137 7.88 7.98 -17.74
CA LYS A 137 8.89 7.73 -16.71
C LYS A 137 9.10 8.99 -15.87
N ARG A 138 9.01 8.85 -14.55
CA ARG A 138 9.21 9.93 -13.56
C ARG A 138 10.07 9.40 -12.42
N ALA A 139 10.75 10.29 -11.69
CA ALA A 139 11.37 9.92 -10.44
C ALA A 139 10.29 9.58 -9.40
N ILE A 140 10.56 8.64 -8.50
CA ILE A 140 9.57 8.22 -7.50
C ILE A 140 9.25 9.38 -6.53
N ALA A 141 10.22 10.24 -6.21
CA ALA A 141 9.99 11.46 -5.44
C ALA A 141 8.98 12.41 -6.12
N ASP A 142 9.05 12.55 -7.45
CA ASP A 142 8.07 13.35 -8.21
C ASP A 142 6.68 12.71 -8.13
N LEU A 143 6.59 11.38 -8.24
CA LEU A 143 5.33 10.65 -8.10
C LEU A 143 4.70 10.88 -6.72
N PHE A 144 5.49 10.78 -5.64
CA PHE A 144 5.01 11.11 -4.30
C PHE A 144 4.51 12.55 -4.21
N SER A 145 5.21 13.50 -4.83
CA SER A 145 4.87 14.93 -4.79
C SER A 145 3.55 15.24 -5.50
N LEU A 146 3.20 14.47 -6.54
CA LEU A 146 1.97 14.64 -7.31
C LEU A 146 0.72 14.13 -6.57
N VAL A 147 0.88 13.13 -5.69
CA VAL A 147 -0.23 12.60 -4.91
C VAL A 147 -0.62 13.55 -3.78
N LYS A 148 -1.78 14.19 -3.92
CA LYS A 148 -2.42 15.00 -2.88
C LYS A 148 -3.24 14.10 -1.95
N GLN A 149 -3.06 14.26 -0.64
CA GLN A 149 -3.90 13.56 0.34
C GLN A 149 -5.31 14.16 0.35
N ARG A 150 -6.30 13.31 0.53
CA ARG A 150 -7.71 13.70 0.72
C ARG A 150 -7.99 14.00 2.18
#